data_AF-A0A3B5YXG4-F1
#
_entry.id   AF-A0A3B5YXG4-F1
#
_cell.length_a   1.000
_cell.length_b   1.000
_cell.length_c   1.000
_cell.angle_alpha   90.00
_cell.angle_beta   90.00
_cell.angle_gamma   90.00
#
_symmetry.space_group_name_H-M   'P 1'
#
loop_
_entity.id
_entity.type
_entity.pdbx_description
1 polymer ?
#
loop_
_entity_poly.entity_id
_entity_poly.type
_entity_poly.pdbx_seq_one_letter_code
_entity_poly.pdbx_strand_id
1 'polypeptide(L)'
;MDEAYHPQRASSMTKQVKKKGKHPALNFNHGSGSSSQENLIVYILRRPMLETVTETIRLKVQGYTCWYVHEGMMQASVLIALPRQEGSFRESSITYEGESANTEDEAMEKAAQMALECICADYNISVNDHNYYALEVTKERLFTAREKAQTKQWQFNMARQQVTTQQNEFARQTMILAKICNNFYDILPLRMYPQRPTSSDPIITYTGAHRPVRRMEEFAKSLYHFITGTNPVGGYTRMI
;
A
#
# COMPACT_ATOMS: atom_id res chain seq x y z
N MET A 1 -42.53 42.63 -36.33
CA MET A 1 -41.93 43.92 -35.92
C MET A 1 -41.36 43.71 -34.53
N ASP A 2 -40.41 42.80 -34.34
CA ASP A 2 -39.03 42.80 -34.85
C ASP A 2 -38.28 44.05 -34.40
N GLU A 3 -37.52 43.92 -33.32
CA GLU A 3 -36.24 44.62 -33.22
C GLU A 3 -35.23 43.78 -32.46
N ALA A 4 -34.06 43.72 -33.07
CA ALA A 4 -33.14 42.61 -32.99
C ALA A 4 -31.99 42.88 -32.02
N TYR A 5 -31.48 41.76 -31.55
CA TYR A 5 -30.24 41.57 -30.81
C TYR A 5 -29.01 41.99 -31.65
N HIS A 6 -28.14 42.85 -31.12
CA HIS A 6 -26.74 42.96 -31.56
C HIS A 6 -25.83 43.52 -30.46
N PRO A 7 -24.82 42.75 -30.01
CA PRO A 7 -23.57 43.31 -29.53
C PRO A 7 -22.47 43.07 -30.58
N GLN A 8 -21.90 44.18 -31.08
CA GLN A 8 -20.70 44.17 -31.93
C GLN A 8 -19.47 43.77 -31.10
N ARG A 9 -18.89 42.64 -31.49
CA ARG A 9 -17.61 42.12 -31.03
C ARG A 9 -16.51 42.72 -31.90
N ALA A 10 -15.76 43.71 -31.39
CA ALA A 10 -14.51 44.14 -32.00
C ALA A 10 -13.35 43.35 -31.38
N SER A 11 -12.87 42.37 -32.14
CA SER A 11 -11.64 41.61 -31.87
C SER A 11 -10.44 42.44 -32.34
N SER A 12 -9.56 42.85 -31.42
CA SER A 12 -8.25 43.40 -31.77
C SER A 12 -7.18 42.35 -31.47
N MET A 13 -6.89 41.50 -32.48
CA MET A 13 -5.71 40.65 -32.44
C MET A 13 -4.45 41.52 -32.63
N THR A 14 -3.71 41.73 -31.55
CA THR A 14 -2.34 42.26 -31.62
C THR A 14 -1.38 41.10 -31.90
N LYS A 15 -0.79 41.09 -33.09
CA LYS A 15 0.27 40.16 -33.50
C LYS A 15 1.49 40.35 -32.57
N GLN A 16 1.79 39.36 -31.72
CA GLN A 16 3.08 39.31 -31.03
C GLN A 16 4.18 38.83 -31.98
N VAL A 17 5.20 39.67 -32.13
CA VAL A 17 6.44 39.38 -32.84
C VAL A 17 7.30 38.46 -31.99
N LYS A 18 7.47 37.20 -32.42
CA LYS A 18 8.40 36.22 -31.82
C LYS A 18 9.85 36.71 -31.97
N LYS A 19 10.42 37.29 -30.92
CA LYS A 19 11.89 37.44 -30.81
C LYS A 19 12.49 36.10 -30.35
N LYS A 20 13.31 35.48 -31.20
CA LYS A 20 14.20 34.37 -30.84
C LYS A 20 15.30 34.90 -29.91
N GLY A 21 15.02 34.95 -28.61
CA GLY A 21 16.03 35.12 -27.55
C GLY A 21 16.35 33.77 -26.91
N LYS A 22 17.61 33.55 -26.50
CA LYS A 22 18.02 32.37 -25.72
C LYS A 22 17.10 32.23 -24.49
N HIS A 23 16.51 31.05 -24.31
CA HIS A 23 15.60 30.75 -23.22
C HIS A 23 16.35 30.77 -21.87
N PRO A 24 15.86 31.50 -20.85
CA PRO A 24 16.38 31.35 -19.51
C PRO A 24 16.00 29.96 -18.98
N ALA A 25 16.99 29.09 -18.78
CA ALA A 25 16.81 27.82 -18.08
C ALA A 25 17.21 28.00 -16.62
N LEU A 26 16.27 27.80 -15.70
CA LEU A 26 16.54 27.78 -14.27
C LEU A 26 16.84 26.33 -13.86
N ASN A 27 18.03 26.10 -13.33
CA ASN A 27 18.50 24.77 -12.95
C ASN A 27 18.57 24.69 -11.42
N PHE A 28 17.70 23.88 -10.82
CA PHE A 28 17.65 23.67 -9.37
C PHE A 28 18.61 22.55 -8.92
N ASN A 29 19.83 22.58 -9.44
CA ASN A 29 20.87 21.62 -9.06
C ASN A 29 21.63 22.14 -7.85
N HIS A 30 21.33 21.61 -6.66
CA HIS A 30 22.25 21.73 -5.53
C HIS A 30 23.42 20.78 -5.75
N GLY A 31 24.63 21.34 -5.76
CA GLY A 31 25.87 20.61 -6.03
C GLY A 31 26.05 19.42 -5.08
N SER A 32 26.06 18.22 -5.65
CA SER A 32 26.47 17.00 -4.95
C SER A 32 27.83 16.58 -5.48
N GLY A 33 28.88 17.00 -4.78
CA GLY A 33 30.19 16.39 -4.86
C GLY A 33 30.22 15.15 -3.98
N SER A 34 30.09 13.98 -4.61
CA SER A 34 30.62 12.64 -4.27
C SER A 34 31.11 12.42 -2.82
N SER A 35 30.73 11.37 -2.08
CA SER A 35 30.73 9.95 -2.49
C SER A 35 29.90 9.12 -1.51
N SER A 36 29.27 8.05 -2.01
CA SER A 36 28.58 6.98 -1.28
C SER A 36 27.48 7.45 -0.32
N GLN A 37 26.27 7.69 -0.83
CA GLN A 37 25.06 7.70 -0.02
C GLN A 37 23.84 7.68 -0.94
N GLU A 38 22.80 7.00 -0.50
CA GLU A 38 21.45 7.01 -1.06
C GLU A 38 21.15 8.39 -1.63
N ASN A 39 20.74 8.47 -2.90
CA ASN A 39 20.32 9.72 -3.51
C ASN A 39 19.16 10.27 -2.67
N LEU A 40 19.47 11.17 -1.73
CA LEU A 40 18.50 11.88 -0.95
C LEU A 40 17.76 12.77 -1.94
N ILE A 41 16.62 12.29 -2.44
CA ILE A 41 15.77 13.06 -3.33
C ILE A 41 15.13 14.14 -2.43
N VAL A 42 15.75 15.33 -2.42
CA VAL A 42 15.20 16.49 -1.72
C VAL A 42 14.02 16.97 -2.55
N TYR A 43 12.81 16.70 -2.05
CA TYR A 43 11.59 17.27 -2.61
C TYR A 43 11.62 18.79 -2.47
N ILE A 44 11.50 19.50 -3.58
CA ILE A 44 11.32 20.95 -3.57
C ILE A 44 9.81 21.19 -3.70
N LEU A 45 9.19 21.67 -2.62
CA LEU A 45 7.81 22.13 -2.61
C LEU A 45 7.59 23.13 -3.75
N ARG A 46 6.42 23.09 -4.39
CA ARG A 46 6.04 24.00 -5.48
C ARG A 46 5.99 25.44 -5.03
N ARG A 47 5.63 25.68 -3.76
CA ARG A 47 5.64 27.00 -3.14
C ARG A 47 7.03 27.70 -3.22
N PRO A 48 8.13 27.14 -2.67
CA PRO A 48 9.49 27.65 -2.86
C PRO A 48 9.93 27.78 -4.32
N MET A 49 9.53 26.84 -5.17
CA MET A 49 9.88 26.88 -6.60
C MET A 49 9.19 28.07 -7.30
N LEU A 50 7.91 28.32 -6.98
CA LEU A 50 7.16 29.48 -7.45
C LEU A 50 7.80 30.79 -6.99
N GLU A 51 8.20 30.89 -5.72
CA GLU A 51 8.92 32.06 -5.20
C GLU A 51 10.20 32.32 -5.99
N THR A 52 11.01 31.28 -6.24
CA THR A 52 12.26 31.41 -6.99
C THR A 52 12.03 31.82 -8.45
N VAL A 53 11.06 31.19 -9.12
CA VAL A 53 10.72 31.50 -10.51
C VAL A 53 10.20 32.93 -10.60
N THR A 54 9.24 33.31 -9.76
CA THR A 54 8.66 34.65 -9.75
C THR A 54 9.70 35.73 -9.47
N GLU A 55 10.59 35.52 -8.50
CA GLU A 55 11.69 36.45 -8.21
C GLU A 55 12.62 36.62 -9.43
N THR A 56 12.98 35.53 -10.10
CA THR A 56 13.85 35.56 -11.30
C THR A 56 13.27 36.45 -12.41
N ILE A 57 11.96 36.38 -12.63
CA ILE A 57 11.26 37.20 -13.63
C ILE A 57 10.67 38.49 -13.07
N ARG A 58 11.06 38.89 -11.84
CA ARG A 58 10.64 40.12 -11.16
C ARG A 58 9.12 40.23 -10.94
N LEU A 59 8.46 39.09 -10.78
CA LEU A 59 7.12 38.99 -10.21
C LEU A 59 7.22 38.84 -8.69
N LYS A 60 6.11 39.04 -7.98
CA LYS A 60 6.07 38.87 -6.52
C LYS A 60 4.82 38.10 -6.10
N VAL A 61 5.01 37.03 -5.33
CA VAL A 61 3.91 36.37 -4.63
C VAL A 61 3.38 37.31 -3.55
N GLN A 62 2.11 37.72 -3.64
CA GLN A 62 1.46 38.59 -2.66
C GLN A 62 0.86 37.79 -1.49
N GLY A 63 0.37 36.58 -1.77
CA GLY A 63 -0.15 35.71 -0.75
C GLY A 63 -0.94 34.53 -1.30
N TYR A 64 -1.29 33.62 -0.39
CA TYR A 64 -2.18 32.51 -0.64
C TYR A 64 -3.50 32.77 0.07
N THR A 65 -4.59 32.33 -0.54
CA THR A 65 -5.90 32.30 0.10
C THR A 65 -6.46 30.89 -0.03
N CYS A 66 -7.05 30.37 1.05
CA CYS A 66 -7.64 29.04 1.08
C CYS A 66 -9.08 29.16 1.59
N TRP A 67 -9.99 28.37 1.02
CA TRP A 67 -11.39 28.32 1.41
C TRP A 67 -11.93 26.90 1.29
N TYR A 68 -12.99 26.63 2.04
CA TYR A 68 -13.72 25.37 1.96
C TYR A 68 -14.58 25.33 0.69
N VAL A 69 -14.61 24.17 0.05
CA VAL A 69 -15.50 23.81 -1.04
C VAL A 69 -16.44 22.68 -0.57
N HIS A 70 -17.18 22.06 -1.49
CA HIS A 70 -18.09 20.96 -1.16
C HIS A 70 -17.36 19.72 -0.65
N GLU A 71 -18.08 18.94 0.16
CA GLU A 71 -17.63 17.63 0.69
C GLU A 71 -16.40 17.68 1.60
N GLY A 72 -16.16 18.82 2.26
CA GLY A 72 -15.03 18.98 3.17
C GLY A 72 -13.68 19.13 2.47
N MET A 73 -13.68 19.33 1.15
CA MET A 73 -12.48 19.65 0.39
C MET A 73 -12.10 21.13 0.55
N MET A 74 -10.81 21.40 0.49
CA MET A 74 -10.21 22.73 0.48
C MET A 74 -9.80 23.10 -0.94
N GLN A 75 -9.89 24.39 -1.28
CA GLN A 75 -9.29 24.93 -2.50
C GLN A 75 -8.51 26.19 -2.14
N ALA A 76 -7.43 26.43 -2.87
CA ALA A 76 -6.60 27.60 -2.65
C ALA A 76 -6.32 28.34 -3.95
N SER A 77 -5.95 29.61 -3.81
CA SER A 77 -5.38 30.40 -4.88
C SER A 77 -4.14 31.14 -4.43
N VAL A 78 -3.30 31.49 -5.39
CA VAL A 78 -2.12 32.33 -5.18
C VAL A 78 -2.26 33.62 -5.98
N LEU A 79 -1.99 34.73 -5.31
CA LEU A 79 -2.02 36.06 -5.89
C LEU A 79 -0.61 36.50 -6.26
N ILE A 80 -0.38 36.81 -7.53
CA ILE A 80 0.91 37.24 -8.06
C ILE A 80 0.81 38.69 -8.52
N ALA A 81 1.64 39.57 -7.96
CA ALA A 81 1.79 40.94 -8.42
C ALA A 81 2.54 40.98 -9.75
N LEU A 82 2.01 41.76 -10.69
CA LEU A 82 2.67 42.08 -11.94
C LEU A 82 3.54 43.35 -11.78
N PRO A 83 4.60 43.49 -12.60
CA PRO A 83 5.41 44.69 -12.59
C PRO A 83 4.56 45.87 -13.04
N ARG A 84 4.73 47.01 -12.36
CA ARG A 84 4.00 48.23 -12.67
C ARG A 84 4.32 48.68 -14.10
N GLN A 85 3.30 48.82 -14.93
CA GLN A 85 3.45 49.37 -16.27
C GLN A 85 3.76 50.88 -16.18
N GLU A 86 4.71 51.35 -16.99
CA GLU A 86 5.13 52.75 -17.01
C GLU A 86 3.93 53.66 -17.32
N GLY A 87 3.63 54.59 -16.40
CA GLY A 87 2.48 55.50 -16.50
C GLY A 87 1.17 55.03 -15.83
N SER A 88 1.10 53.79 -15.32
CA SER A 88 -0.05 53.35 -14.51
C SER A 88 0.14 53.72 -13.04
N PHE A 89 -0.91 54.15 -12.34
CA PHE A 89 -0.93 54.29 -10.87
C PHE A 89 -1.51 53.08 -10.14
N ARG A 90 -2.06 52.11 -10.88
CA ARG A 90 -2.74 50.95 -10.32
C ARG A 90 -1.82 49.74 -10.33
N GLU A 91 -1.59 49.15 -9.17
CA GLU A 91 -0.97 47.84 -9.06
C GLU A 91 -1.89 46.80 -9.72
N SER A 92 -1.31 45.93 -10.54
CA SER A 92 -2.03 44.84 -11.22
C SER A 92 -1.56 43.52 -10.65
N SER A 93 -2.48 42.59 -10.46
CA SER A 93 -2.20 41.25 -9.97
C SER A 93 -3.02 40.22 -10.75
N ILE A 94 -2.53 38.99 -10.75
CA ILE A 94 -3.20 37.82 -11.32
C ILE A 94 -3.38 36.80 -10.22
N THR A 95 -4.56 36.20 -10.16
CA THR A 95 -4.87 35.09 -9.25
C THR A 95 -4.85 33.78 -10.03
N TYR A 96 -4.18 32.77 -9.48
CA TYR A 96 -4.20 31.41 -10.02
C TYR A 96 -4.86 30.48 -9.01
N GLU A 97 -5.90 29.78 -9.42
CA GLU A 97 -6.66 28.85 -8.59
C GLU A 97 -6.18 27.42 -8.82
N GLY A 98 -5.84 26.72 -7.74
CA GLY A 98 -5.52 25.30 -7.78
C GLY A 98 -6.77 24.43 -7.77
N GLU A 99 -6.61 23.14 -8.07
CA GLU A 99 -7.67 22.16 -7.84
C GLU A 99 -7.95 21.97 -6.35
N SER A 100 -9.12 21.42 -6.03
CA SER A 100 -9.46 21.06 -4.66
C SER A 100 -8.62 19.88 -4.13
N ALA A 101 -8.45 19.84 -2.82
CA ALA A 101 -7.67 18.86 -2.09
C ALA A 101 -8.27 18.57 -0.70
N ASN A 102 -7.80 17.50 -0.05
CA ASN A 102 -8.34 17.11 1.26
C ASN A 102 -7.76 17.94 2.43
N THR A 103 -6.65 18.64 2.19
CA THR A 103 -5.95 19.43 3.21
C THR A 103 -5.59 20.81 2.67
N GLU A 104 -5.46 21.79 3.57
CA GLU A 104 -5.04 23.15 3.23
C GLU A 104 -3.67 23.18 2.56
N ASP A 105 -2.69 22.44 3.09
CA ASP A 105 -1.34 22.37 2.53
C ASP A 105 -1.33 21.81 1.11
N GLU A 106 -2.11 20.76 0.85
CA GLU A 106 -2.24 20.16 -0.48
C GLU A 106 -2.94 21.13 -1.44
N ALA A 107 -3.98 21.83 -0.99
CA ALA A 107 -4.67 22.84 -1.80
C ALA A 107 -3.73 23.99 -2.19
N MET A 108 -2.93 24.51 -1.25
CA MET A 108 -1.94 25.56 -1.52
C MET A 108 -0.83 25.08 -2.47
N GLU A 109 -0.38 23.83 -2.31
CA GLU A 109 0.61 23.22 -3.22
C GLU A 109 0.06 23.11 -4.65
N LYS A 110 -1.20 22.71 -4.81
CA LYS A 110 -1.88 22.67 -6.11
C LYS A 110 -2.06 24.07 -6.72
N ALA A 111 -2.37 25.07 -5.92
CA ALA A 111 -2.44 26.46 -6.38
C ALA A 111 -1.06 26.99 -6.85
N ALA A 112 0.00 26.66 -6.13
CA ALA A 112 1.37 26.99 -6.53
C ALA A 112 1.78 26.27 -7.82
N GLN A 113 1.39 25.00 -7.97
CA GLN A 113 1.59 24.24 -9.21
C GLN A 113 0.92 24.90 -10.41
N MET A 114 -0.36 25.27 -10.29
CA MET A 114 -1.09 25.95 -11.37
C MET A 114 -0.42 27.26 -11.77
N ALA A 115 -0.03 28.08 -10.77
CA ALA A 115 0.66 29.33 -11.04
C ALA A 115 2.01 29.12 -11.75
N LEU A 116 2.79 28.11 -11.33
CA LEU A 116 4.04 27.75 -11.98
C LEU A 116 3.82 27.35 -13.43
N GLU A 117 2.83 26.50 -13.72
CA GLU A 117 2.52 26.05 -15.07
C GLU A 117 2.15 27.23 -15.99
N CYS A 118 1.24 28.10 -15.54
CA CYS A 118 0.84 29.29 -16.28
C CYS A 118 2.01 30.25 -16.51
N ILE A 119 2.77 30.58 -15.47
CA ILE A 119 3.91 31.50 -15.58
C ILE A 119 4.99 30.92 -16.50
N CYS A 120 5.28 29.62 -16.39
CA CYS A 120 6.26 28.98 -17.27
C CYS A 120 5.82 29.02 -18.73
N ALA A 121 4.52 28.79 -18.99
CA ALA A 121 3.96 28.89 -20.34
C ALA A 121 4.01 30.33 -20.88
N ASP A 122 3.57 31.31 -20.10
CA ASP A 122 3.45 32.71 -20.51
C ASP A 122 4.81 33.38 -20.76
N TYR A 123 5.79 33.07 -19.90
CA TYR A 123 7.14 33.62 -19.97
C TYR A 123 8.12 32.70 -20.72
N ASN A 124 7.64 31.56 -21.22
CA ASN A 124 8.44 30.56 -21.95
C ASN A 124 9.68 30.10 -21.17
N ILE A 125 9.46 29.81 -19.88
CA ILE A 125 10.45 29.31 -18.93
C ILE A 125 10.36 27.79 -18.89
N SER A 126 11.50 27.12 -18.88
CA SER A 126 11.57 25.69 -18.61
C SER A 126 12.20 25.48 -17.24
N VAL A 127 11.50 24.76 -16.37
CA VAL A 127 12.01 24.32 -15.07
C VAL A 127 12.50 22.89 -15.22
N ASN A 128 13.78 22.65 -14.97
CA ASN A 128 14.33 21.29 -14.96
C ASN A 128 14.00 20.61 -13.62
N ASP A 129 12.85 19.96 -13.58
CA ASP A 129 12.33 19.30 -12.39
C ASP A 129 12.51 17.77 -12.42
N HIS A 130 13.75 17.34 -12.66
CA HIS A 130 14.08 15.92 -12.73
C HIS A 130 13.85 15.19 -11.40
N ASN A 131 13.91 15.92 -10.28
CA ASN A 131 13.80 15.37 -8.93
C ASN A 131 12.34 15.04 -8.55
N TYR A 132 11.37 15.84 -8.97
CA TYR A 132 9.96 15.55 -8.70
C TYR A 132 9.48 14.29 -9.42
N TYR A 133 9.83 14.13 -10.69
CA TYR A 133 9.46 12.93 -11.46
C TYR A 133 10.03 11.65 -10.82
N ALA A 134 11.30 11.69 -10.40
CA ALA A 134 11.92 10.57 -9.70
C ALA A 134 11.21 10.25 -8.37
N LEU A 135 10.74 11.28 -7.64
CA LEU A 135 10.00 11.08 -6.40
C LEU A 135 8.61 10.47 -6.65
N GLU A 136 7.85 10.96 -7.62
CA GLU A 136 6.50 10.46 -7.89
C GLU A 136 6.55 8.98 -8.31
N VAL A 137 7.51 8.62 -9.16
CA VAL A 137 7.77 7.22 -9.52
C VAL A 137 8.16 6.39 -8.29
N THR A 138 8.95 6.94 -7.37
CA THR A 138 9.35 6.25 -6.14
C THR A 138 8.17 6.06 -5.19
N LYS A 139 7.30 7.06 -5.07
CA LYS A 139 6.06 7.03 -4.30
C LYS A 139 5.11 5.95 -4.83
N GLU A 140 4.87 5.89 -6.13
CA GLU A 140 4.07 4.82 -6.74
C GLU A 140 4.65 3.42 -6.50
N ARG A 141 5.98 3.27 -6.61
CA ARG A 141 6.67 2.01 -6.29
C ARG A 141 6.47 1.63 -4.82
N LEU A 142 6.53 2.59 -3.91
CA LEU A 142 6.33 2.36 -2.47
C LEU A 142 4.89 1.93 -2.18
N PHE A 143 3.89 2.58 -2.78
CA PHE A 143 2.48 2.15 -2.67
C PHE A 143 2.29 0.72 -3.17
N THR A 144 2.82 0.41 -4.36
CA THR A 144 2.75 -0.94 -4.93
C THR A 144 3.44 -1.98 -4.04
N ALA A 145 4.60 -1.65 -3.47
CA ALA A 145 5.33 -2.53 -2.57
C ALA A 145 4.54 -2.79 -1.26
N ARG A 146 3.91 -1.75 -0.72
CA ARG A 146 3.04 -1.84 0.47
C ARG A 146 1.85 -2.78 0.23
N GLU A 147 1.15 -2.63 -0.89
CA GLU A 147 0.01 -3.49 -1.24
C GLU A 147 0.44 -4.96 -1.40
N LYS A 148 1.57 -5.21 -2.08
CA LYS A 148 2.14 -6.56 -2.21
C LYS A 148 2.49 -7.16 -0.85
N ALA A 149 3.10 -6.38 0.04
CA ALA A 149 3.43 -6.82 1.39
C ALA A 149 2.16 -7.19 2.20
N GLN A 150 1.11 -6.37 2.12
CA GLN A 150 -0.17 -6.65 2.77
C GLN A 150 -0.82 -7.94 2.25
N THR A 151 -0.81 -8.15 0.94
CA THR A 151 -1.34 -9.38 0.32
C THR A 151 -0.56 -10.61 0.76
N LYS A 152 0.78 -10.52 0.82
CA LYS A 152 1.63 -11.61 1.30
C LYS A 152 1.40 -11.90 2.78
N GLN A 153 1.21 -10.88 3.61
CA GLN A 153 0.87 -11.05 5.02
C GLN A 153 -0.48 -11.77 5.20
N TRP A 154 -1.48 -11.42 4.39
CA TRP A 154 -2.78 -12.09 4.41
C TRP A 154 -2.67 -13.57 4.01
N GLN A 155 -1.93 -13.87 2.93
CA GLN A 155 -1.66 -15.25 2.49
C GLN A 155 -0.96 -16.06 3.59
N PHE A 156 0.05 -15.47 4.24
CA PHE A 156 0.75 -16.10 5.36
C PHE A 156 -0.19 -16.42 6.52
N ASN A 157 -1.05 -15.48 6.91
CA ASN A 157 -2.01 -15.68 7.99
C ASN A 157 -3.01 -16.81 7.68
N MET A 158 -3.48 -16.91 6.45
CA MET A 158 -4.35 -18.02 6.00
C MET A 158 -3.64 -19.37 6.05
N ALA A 159 -2.42 -19.46 5.52
CA ALA A 159 -1.63 -20.68 5.58
C ALA A 159 -1.36 -21.12 7.03
N ARG A 160 -1.03 -20.16 7.91
CA ARG A 160 -0.83 -20.41 9.33
C ARG A 160 -2.08 -21.00 9.99
N GLN A 161 -3.27 -20.46 9.69
CA GLN A 161 -4.53 -20.97 10.22
C GLN A 161 -4.84 -22.40 9.75
N GLN A 162 -4.53 -22.70 8.48
CA GLN A 162 -4.67 -24.07 7.96
C GLN A 162 -3.75 -25.06 8.68
N VAL A 163 -2.49 -24.69 8.91
CA VAL A 163 -1.54 -25.52 9.66
C VAL A 163 -2.03 -25.76 11.08
N THR A 164 -2.50 -24.72 11.79
CA THR A 164 -3.07 -24.88 13.13
C THR A 164 -4.27 -25.83 13.14
N THR A 165 -5.13 -25.74 12.12
CA THR A 165 -6.31 -26.62 12.00
C THR A 165 -5.89 -28.08 11.80
N GLN A 166 -4.90 -28.33 10.93
CA GLN A 166 -4.36 -29.68 10.70
C GLN A 166 -3.65 -30.23 11.94
N GLN A 167 -2.88 -29.42 12.65
CA GLN A 167 -2.22 -29.82 13.90
C GLN A 167 -3.23 -30.21 14.99
N ASN A 168 -4.32 -29.45 15.12
CA ASN A 168 -5.40 -29.78 16.07
C ASN A 168 -6.08 -31.09 15.70
N GLU A 169 -6.32 -31.33 14.41
CA GLU A 169 -6.89 -32.60 13.94
C GLU A 169 -5.93 -33.78 14.20
N PHE A 170 -4.64 -33.61 13.92
CA PHE A 170 -3.63 -34.62 14.19
C PHE A 170 -3.54 -34.94 15.69
N ALA A 171 -3.53 -33.92 16.55
CA ALA A 171 -3.53 -34.10 18.00
C ALA A 171 -4.78 -34.84 18.48
N ARG A 172 -5.96 -34.50 17.92
CA ARG A 172 -7.22 -35.18 18.21
C ARG A 172 -7.18 -36.65 17.80
N GLN A 173 -6.73 -36.95 16.59
CA GLN A 173 -6.61 -38.32 16.09
C GLN A 173 -5.63 -39.15 16.92
N THR A 174 -4.48 -38.56 17.28
CA THR A 174 -3.49 -39.20 18.16
C THR A 174 -4.09 -39.54 19.52
N MET A 175 -4.87 -38.62 20.11
CA MET A 175 -5.57 -38.88 21.38
C MET A 175 -6.60 -40.01 21.27
N ILE A 176 -7.39 -40.05 20.18
CA ILE A 176 -8.37 -41.12 19.94
C ILE A 176 -7.66 -42.47 19.80
N LEU A 177 -6.59 -42.54 19.01
CA LEU A 177 -5.80 -43.75 18.83
C LEU A 177 -5.20 -44.22 20.16
N ALA A 178 -4.62 -43.31 20.94
CA ALA A 178 -4.10 -43.62 22.27
C ALA A 178 -5.18 -44.19 23.20
N LYS A 179 -6.41 -43.65 23.16
CA LYS A 179 -7.56 -44.20 23.93
C LYS A 179 -7.93 -45.61 23.47
N ILE A 180 -7.98 -45.86 22.15
CA ILE A 180 -8.23 -47.21 21.61
C ILE A 180 -7.14 -48.15 22.12
N CYS A 181 -5.87 -47.79 21.97
CA CYS A 181 -4.75 -48.61 22.42
C CYS A 181 -4.80 -48.89 23.93
N ASN A 182 -5.14 -47.90 24.77
CA ASN A 182 -5.27 -48.11 26.21
C ASN A 182 -6.45 -49.02 26.58
N ASN A 183 -7.61 -48.84 25.95
CA ASN A 183 -8.81 -49.66 26.21
C ASN A 183 -8.64 -51.14 25.82
N PHE A 184 -7.75 -51.39 24.86
CA PHE A 184 -7.47 -52.72 24.31
C PHE A 184 -6.03 -53.17 24.60
N TYR A 185 -5.33 -52.55 25.57
CA TYR A 185 -3.94 -52.86 25.93
C TYR A 185 -3.73 -54.34 26.24
N ASP A 186 -4.77 -54.99 26.72
CA ASP A 186 -4.75 -56.33 27.24
C ASP A 186 -5.03 -57.41 26.17
N ILE A 187 -5.50 -57.02 24.97
CA ILE A 187 -5.45 -57.81 23.73
C ILE A 187 -4.32 -57.39 22.78
N LEU A 188 -3.78 -56.17 22.94
CA LEU A 188 -2.61 -55.70 22.18
C LEU A 188 -1.36 -56.43 22.69
N PRO A 189 -0.70 -57.27 21.87
CA PRO A 189 0.29 -58.21 22.36
C PRO A 189 1.68 -57.58 22.36
N LEU A 190 1.90 -56.51 23.12
CA LEU A 190 3.18 -55.81 23.13
C LEU A 190 3.70 -55.63 24.56
N ARG A 191 4.59 -56.55 24.99
CA ARG A 191 5.54 -56.31 26.07
C ARG A 191 6.92 -56.06 25.45
N MET A 192 7.50 -54.88 25.67
CA MET A 192 8.92 -54.64 25.42
C MET A 192 9.73 -55.29 26.54
N TYR A 193 10.58 -56.26 26.20
CA TYR A 193 11.56 -56.83 27.12
C TYR A 193 12.82 -55.94 27.18
N PRO A 194 13.56 -55.90 28.31
CA PRO A 194 14.87 -55.26 28.36
C PRO A 194 15.79 -55.88 27.30
N GLN A 195 16.44 -55.02 26.50
CA GLN A 195 17.32 -55.46 25.41
C GLN A 195 18.39 -56.45 25.88
N ARG A 196 18.58 -57.53 25.14
CA ARG A 196 19.78 -58.37 25.29
C ARG A 196 20.99 -57.59 24.71
N PRO A 197 22.18 -57.66 25.32
CA PRO A 197 23.33 -56.81 24.97
C PRO A 197 23.90 -56.94 23.55
N THR A 198 23.39 -57.84 22.70
CA THR A 198 24.03 -58.24 21.43
C THR A 198 23.13 -58.16 20.20
N SER A 199 21.92 -57.60 20.30
CA SER A 199 20.99 -57.47 19.17
C SER A 199 20.28 -56.12 19.22
N SER A 200 20.43 -55.31 18.16
CA SER A 200 19.74 -54.02 17.99
C SER A 200 18.26 -54.18 17.68
N ASP A 201 17.82 -55.38 17.30
CA ASP A 201 16.42 -55.63 16.97
C ASP A 201 15.62 -55.98 18.24
N PRO A 202 14.57 -55.20 18.57
CA PRO A 202 13.70 -55.52 19.69
C PRO A 202 12.97 -56.84 19.40
N ILE A 203 13.15 -57.83 20.27
CA ILE A 203 12.41 -59.09 20.21
C ILE A 203 10.99 -58.82 20.72
N ILE A 204 10.03 -58.80 19.80
CA ILE A 204 8.60 -58.67 20.10
C ILE A 204 8.01 -60.08 20.21
N THR A 205 7.58 -60.47 21.42
CA THR A 205 6.99 -61.81 21.66
C THR A 205 5.54 -61.67 22.11
N TYR A 206 4.64 -62.40 21.44
CA TYR A 206 3.22 -62.49 21.77
C TYR A 206 3.00 -63.22 23.11
N THR A 207 2.45 -62.54 24.13
CA THR A 207 2.19 -63.12 25.46
C THR A 207 0.71 -63.15 25.87
N GLY A 208 -0.22 -62.92 24.93
CA GLY A 208 -1.65 -62.84 25.23
C GLY A 208 -2.32 -64.20 25.44
N ALA A 209 -3.11 -64.34 26.50
CA ALA A 209 -4.00 -65.50 26.71
C ALA A 209 -5.05 -65.61 25.59
N HIS A 210 -5.60 -66.81 25.34
CA HIS A 210 -6.75 -66.99 24.44
C HIS A 210 -7.96 -66.18 24.93
N ARG A 211 -8.16 -65.01 24.31
CA ARG A 211 -9.22 -64.05 24.63
C ARG A 211 -10.53 -64.39 23.91
N PRO A 212 -11.70 -63.95 24.44
CA PRO A 212 -12.97 -64.15 23.75
C PRO A 212 -12.93 -63.50 22.37
N VAL A 213 -13.30 -64.25 21.33
CA VAL A 213 -13.34 -63.81 19.92
C VAL A 213 -14.01 -62.44 19.76
N ARG A 214 -15.06 -62.18 20.54
CA ARG A 214 -15.81 -60.90 20.56
C ARG A 214 -14.96 -59.65 20.83
N ARG A 215 -13.93 -59.72 21.68
CA ARG A 215 -13.15 -58.53 22.05
C ARG A 215 -12.15 -58.12 20.97
N MET A 216 -11.63 -59.11 20.23
CA MET A 216 -10.80 -58.88 19.05
C MET A 216 -11.62 -58.19 17.94
N GLU A 217 -12.88 -58.60 17.77
CA GLU A 217 -13.83 -57.97 16.84
C GLU A 217 -14.17 -56.52 17.22
N GLU A 218 -14.36 -56.23 18.51
CA GLU A 218 -14.61 -54.86 18.99
C GLU A 218 -13.44 -53.93 18.72
N PHE A 219 -12.21 -54.39 18.94
CA PHE A 219 -11.00 -53.63 18.60
C PHE A 219 -10.86 -53.40 17.10
N ALA A 220 -11.08 -54.43 16.28
CA ALA A 220 -11.06 -54.32 14.83
C ALA A 220 -12.11 -53.31 14.34
N LYS A 221 -13.31 -53.31 14.92
CA LYS A 221 -14.36 -52.30 14.65
C LYS A 221 -13.93 -50.89 15.07
N SER A 222 -13.36 -50.71 16.26
CA SER A 222 -12.88 -49.39 16.71
C SER A 222 -11.77 -48.83 15.82
N LEU A 223 -10.81 -49.67 15.39
CA LEU A 223 -9.78 -49.29 14.43
C LEU A 223 -10.36 -48.98 13.05
N TYR A 224 -11.29 -49.79 12.56
CA TYR A 224 -11.96 -49.57 11.29
C TYR A 224 -12.68 -48.21 11.26
N HIS A 225 -13.42 -47.86 12.31
CA HIS A 225 -14.07 -46.57 12.43
C HIS A 225 -13.09 -45.39 12.52
N PHE A 226 -11.96 -45.57 13.20
CA PHE A 226 -10.89 -44.57 13.26
C PHE A 226 -10.26 -44.34 11.88
N ILE A 227 -9.88 -45.40 11.15
CA ILE A 227 -9.24 -45.32 9.83
C ILE A 227 -10.18 -44.74 8.77
N THR A 228 -11.44 -45.14 8.80
CA THR A 228 -12.44 -44.67 7.82
C THR A 228 -13.03 -43.29 8.17
N GLY A 229 -12.67 -42.71 9.32
CA GLY A 229 -13.25 -41.45 9.79
C GLY A 229 -14.74 -41.53 10.12
N THR A 230 -15.31 -42.73 10.13
CA THR A 230 -16.73 -42.98 10.43
C THR A 230 -16.89 -43.13 11.93
N ASN A 231 -16.95 -42.02 12.67
CA ASN A 231 -17.38 -42.11 14.06
C ASN A 231 -18.83 -42.64 14.07
N PRO A 232 -19.12 -43.75 14.78
CA PRO A 232 -20.49 -44.17 14.96
C PRO A 232 -21.23 -43.04 15.70
N VAL A 233 -22.23 -42.48 15.04
CA VAL A 233 -23.12 -41.45 15.59
C VAL A 233 -23.74 -42.01 16.87
N GLY A 234 -23.22 -41.60 18.03
CA GLY A 234 -23.81 -41.88 19.35
C GLY A 234 -23.16 -42.96 20.24
N GLY A 235 -21.96 -43.48 19.94
CA GLY A 235 -21.44 -44.66 20.66
C GLY A 235 -20.66 -44.46 21.97
N TYR A 236 -19.96 -43.34 22.17
CA TYR A 236 -18.95 -43.20 23.24
C TYR A 236 -19.37 -42.34 24.44
N THR A 237 -20.68 -42.14 24.66
CA THR A 237 -21.16 -41.29 25.76
C THR A 237 -21.45 -42.06 27.07
N ARG A 238 -21.36 -43.39 27.12
CA ARG A 238 -21.57 -44.12 28.39
C ARG A 238 -20.77 -45.42 28.44
N MET A 239 -19.56 -45.35 28.97
CA MET A 239 -19.02 -46.35 29.89
C MET A 239 -18.13 -45.60 30.89
N ILE A 240 -18.79 -45.01 31.89
CA ILE A 240 -18.20 -44.71 33.21
C ILE A 240 -18.61 -45.89 34.09
#